data_AF-A0A6J8CNU5-F1
#
_entry.id   AF-A0A6J8CNU5-F1
#
_cell.length_a   1.000
_cell.length_b   1.000
_cell.length_c   1.000
_cell.angle_alpha   90.00
_cell.angle_beta   90.00
_cell.angle_gamma   90.00
#
_symmetry.space_group_name_H-M   'P 1'
#
loop_
_entity.id
_entity.type
_entity.pdbx_description
1 polymer ?
#
loop_
_entity_poly.entity_id
_entity_poly.type
_entity_poly.pdbx_seq_one_letter_code
_entity_poly.pdbx_strand_id
1 'polypeptide(L)'
;MSTEDITKYGQWNQDIPGDWLPSCVRHIRNCVGSLSVLDLPGESPTVINDLAFDMRTNCMFTLLKQAIADIQQLHIKETWIVERDDESGGTTQLPALFENIVNETIQHLHEVVVQNKQGEPEIFGQRTVQKDSTQLCSELLQAFVPCLDCLAFTPVMAGGSSSITDDSKKRFSTSSMDFEEHSLQFDKRLIIMLSNCSHTMERIIPRLIENLNKHGYVEMNKALQTTRERYEELDSKLFEAYIEEKSNPIVGSY
;
A
#
# COMPACT_ATOMS: atom_id res chain seq x y z
N MET A 1 -25.72 -5.10 19.81
CA MET A 1 -25.08 -6.01 20.79
C MET A 1 -24.97 -5.26 22.10
N SER A 2 -25.42 -5.83 23.22
CA SER A 2 -25.41 -5.13 24.50
C SER A 2 -23.96 -5.02 25.03
N THR A 3 -23.68 -4.04 25.88
CA THR A 3 -22.36 -3.89 26.53
C THR A 3 -21.98 -5.09 27.40
N GLU A 4 -22.95 -5.85 27.92
CA GLU A 4 -22.72 -7.09 28.67
C GLU A 4 -22.24 -8.25 27.79
N ASP A 5 -22.70 -8.33 26.54
CA ASP A 5 -22.25 -9.35 25.59
C ASP A 5 -20.78 -9.12 25.19
N ILE A 6 -20.37 -7.86 25.07
CA ILE A 6 -19.02 -7.46 24.69
C ILE A 6 -17.99 -7.88 25.75
N THR A 7 -18.31 -7.74 27.04
CA THR A 7 -17.44 -8.21 28.13
C THR A 7 -17.42 -9.73 28.27
N LYS A 8 -18.52 -10.41 27.93
CA LYS A 8 -18.65 -11.86 28.08
C LYS A 8 -17.94 -12.65 26.96
N TYR A 9 -18.02 -12.17 25.72
CA TYR A 9 -17.48 -12.87 24.56
C TYR A 9 -16.16 -12.29 24.04
N GLY A 10 -15.71 -11.17 24.63
CA GLY A 10 -14.47 -10.49 24.27
C GLY A 10 -14.63 -9.57 23.05
N GLN A 11 -13.74 -8.59 22.94
CA GLN A 11 -13.60 -7.78 21.74
C GLN A 11 -12.50 -8.36 20.85
N TRP A 12 -12.75 -8.35 19.54
CA TRP A 12 -11.68 -8.55 18.57
C TRP A 12 -10.63 -7.47 18.77
N ASN A 13 -9.42 -7.86 19.15
CA ASN A 13 -8.34 -6.90 19.36
C ASN A 13 -7.99 -6.28 17.99
N GLN A 14 -7.98 -4.95 17.90
CA GLN A 14 -7.71 -4.27 16.62
C GLN A 14 -6.23 -4.41 16.21
N ASP A 15 -5.35 -4.74 17.16
CA ASP A 15 -3.91 -4.90 16.99
C ASP A 15 -3.49 -6.38 16.90
N ILE A 16 -4.22 -7.18 16.11
CA ILE A 16 -3.76 -8.53 15.78
C ILE A 16 -2.74 -8.43 14.64
N PRO A 17 -1.53 -9.02 14.77
CA PRO A 17 -0.57 -9.06 13.67
C PRO A 17 -1.24 -9.65 12.42
N GLY A 18 -1.21 -8.90 11.31
CA GLY A 18 -1.84 -9.31 10.04
C GLY A 18 -1.43 -10.72 9.60
N ASP A 19 -0.20 -11.13 9.94
CA ASP A 19 0.39 -12.43 9.63
C ASP A 19 -0.35 -13.62 10.26
N TRP A 20 -1.05 -13.42 11.38
CA TRP A 20 -1.75 -14.51 12.08
C TRP A 20 -3.12 -14.83 11.46
N LEU A 21 -3.81 -13.81 10.94
CA LEU A 21 -5.19 -13.95 10.42
C LEU A 21 -5.31 -14.97 9.29
N PRO A 22 -4.41 -15.01 8.28
CA PRO A 22 -4.44 -16.03 7.26
C PRO A 22 -4.37 -17.45 7.81
N SER A 23 -3.54 -17.67 8.84
CA SER A 23 -3.44 -18.96 9.52
C SER A 23 -4.77 -19.31 10.18
N CYS A 24 -5.39 -18.39 10.91
CA CYS A 24 -6.70 -18.61 11.53
C CYS A 24 -7.78 -18.95 10.50
N VAL A 25 -7.80 -18.24 9.36
CA VAL A 25 -8.73 -18.52 8.25
C VAL A 25 -8.52 -19.94 7.71
N ARG A 26 -7.28 -20.37 7.50
CA ARG A 26 -7.01 -21.76 7.04
C ARG A 26 -7.51 -22.79 8.06
N HIS A 27 -7.27 -22.57 9.36
CA HIS A 27 -7.70 -23.48 10.41
C HIS A 27 -9.22 -23.57 10.51
N ILE A 28 -9.95 -22.43 10.59
CA ILE A 28 -11.41 -22.46 10.69
C ILE A 28 -12.05 -23.10 9.46
N ARG A 29 -11.54 -22.83 8.26
CA ARG A 29 -12.02 -23.47 7.01
C ARG A 29 -11.80 -24.99 7.03
N ASN A 30 -10.67 -25.45 7.56
CA ASN A 30 -10.41 -26.89 7.72
C ASN A 30 -11.32 -27.53 8.78
N CYS A 31 -11.60 -26.81 9.88
CA CYS A 31 -12.56 -27.25 10.89
C CYS A 31 -13.96 -27.38 10.29
N VAL A 32 -14.45 -26.37 9.55
CA VAL A 32 -15.74 -26.44 8.84
C VAL A 32 -15.81 -27.67 7.94
N GLY A 33 -14.78 -27.90 7.12
CA GLY A 33 -14.74 -29.04 6.21
C GLY A 33 -14.69 -30.40 6.93
N SER A 34 -14.11 -30.46 8.13
CA SER A 34 -14.09 -31.70 8.93
C SER A 34 -15.43 -31.95 9.62
N LEU A 35 -16.06 -30.88 10.10
CA LEU A 35 -17.33 -30.91 10.82
C LEU A 35 -18.53 -31.14 9.89
N SER A 36 -18.45 -30.72 8.63
CA SER A 36 -19.52 -30.94 7.64
C SER A 36 -19.76 -32.41 7.34
N VAL A 37 -18.79 -33.29 7.60
CA VAL A 37 -18.91 -34.76 7.44
C VAL A 37 -19.69 -35.40 8.59
N LEU A 38 -19.85 -34.70 9.72
CA LEU A 38 -20.43 -35.27 10.94
C LEU A 38 -21.96 -35.10 11.05
N ASP A 39 -22.63 -34.65 9.99
CA ASP A 39 -24.09 -34.41 9.93
C ASP A 39 -24.61 -33.69 11.19
N LEU A 40 -24.01 -32.54 11.50
CA LEU A 40 -24.33 -31.78 12.71
C LEU A 40 -25.83 -31.37 12.73
N PRO A 41 -26.54 -31.56 13.85
CA PRO A 41 -27.96 -31.23 13.94
C PRO A 41 -28.21 -29.73 14.09
N GLY A 42 -29.41 -29.29 13.67
CA GLY A 42 -29.92 -27.94 13.93
C GLY A 42 -29.16 -26.83 13.18
N GLU A 43 -28.90 -25.71 13.86
CA GLU A 43 -28.27 -24.52 13.26
C GLU A 43 -26.74 -24.53 13.35
N SER A 44 -26.13 -25.56 13.94
CA SER A 44 -24.69 -25.64 14.13
C SER A 44 -23.87 -25.53 12.82
N PRO A 45 -24.26 -26.19 11.70
CA PRO A 45 -23.58 -25.98 10.42
C PRO A 45 -23.59 -24.52 9.97
N THR A 46 -24.71 -23.83 10.11
CA THR A 46 -24.88 -22.44 9.69
C THR A 46 -23.96 -21.52 10.49
N VAL A 47 -23.98 -21.63 11.83
CA VAL A 47 -23.17 -20.78 12.72
C VAL A 47 -21.67 -20.89 12.42
N ILE A 48 -21.17 -22.10 12.14
CA ILE A 48 -19.73 -22.31 11.88
C ILE A 48 -19.36 -21.81 10.48
N ASN A 49 -20.25 -21.94 9.49
CA ASN A 49 -20.04 -21.37 8.16
C ASN A 49 -20.04 -19.84 8.19
N ASP A 50 -20.97 -19.23 8.94
CA ASP A 50 -21.04 -17.79 9.13
C ASP A 50 -19.75 -17.28 9.79
N LEU A 51 -19.27 -17.95 10.84
CA LEU A 51 -17.98 -17.62 11.46
C LEU A 51 -16.81 -17.70 10.46
N ALA A 52 -16.75 -18.76 9.64
CA ALA A 52 -15.69 -18.90 8.65
C ALA A 52 -15.75 -17.81 7.57
N PHE A 53 -16.95 -17.41 7.17
CA PHE A 53 -17.16 -16.30 6.25
C PHE A 53 -16.73 -14.95 6.86
N ASP A 54 -17.11 -14.69 8.10
CA ASP A 54 -16.73 -13.48 8.84
C ASP A 54 -15.21 -13.40 9.01
N MET A 55 -14.55 -14.52 9.34
CA MET A 55 -13.09 -14.56 9.45
C MET A 55 -12.39 -14.31 8.11
N ARG A 56 -12.91 -14.87 7.00
CA ARG A 56 -12.40 -14.60 5.64
C ARG A 56 -12.51 -13.11 5.29
N THR A 57 -13.68 -12.52 5.54
CA THR A 57 -13.97 -11.11 5.26
C THR A 57 -13.07 -10.19 6.09
N ASN A 58 -12.97 -10.45 7.40
CA ASN A 58 -12.11 -9.68 8.31
C ASN A 58 -10.63 -9.77 7.90
N CYS A 59 -10.15 -10.98 7.59
CA CYS A 59 -8.79 -11.18 7.11
C CYS A 59 -8.50 -10.38 5.83
N MET A 60 -9.44 -10.35 4.89
CA MET A 60 -9.30 -9.56 3.66
C MET A 60 -9.12 -8.08 3.95
N PHE A 61 -10.00 -7.52 4.77
CA PHE A 61 -9.96 -6.10 5.08
C PHE A 61 -8.74 -5.71 5.89
N THR A 62 -8.31 -6.55 6.84
CA THR A 62 -7.10 -6.27 7.62
C THR A 62 -5.84 -6.29 6.75
N LEU A 63 -5.70 -7.27 5.85
CA LEU A 63 -4.50 -7.33 4.98
C LEU A 63 -4.47 -6.19 3.97
N LEU A 64 -5.62 -5.80 3.39
CA LEU A 64 -5.67 -4.62 2.52
C LEU A 64 -5.27 -3.34 3.27
N LYS A 65 -5.77 -3.16 4.51
CA LYS A 65 -5.40 -2.02 5.37
C LYS A 65 -3.91 -2.03 5.74
N GLN A 66 -3.34 -3.19 6.02
CA GLN A 66 -1.92 -3.31 6.31
C GLN A 66 -1.09 -2.94 5.08
N ALA A 67 -1.44 -3.44 3.90
CA ALA A 67 -0.76 -3.10 2.65
C ALA A 67 -0.84 -1.59 2.34
N ILE A 68 -2.00 -0.96 2.57
CA ILE A 68 -2.15 0.51 2.48
C ILE A 68 -1.14 1.21 3.40
N ALA A 69 -1.06 0.80 4.67
CA ALA A 69 -0.15 1.39 5.64
C ALA A 69 1.32 1.18 5.25
N ASP A 70 1.68 -0.01 4.77
CA ASP A 70 3.05 -0.33 4.33
C ASP A 70 3.45 0.51 3.11
N ILE A 71 2.53 0.70 2.15
CA ILE A 71 2.74 1.55 0.99
C ILE A 71 2.95 3.00 1.42
N GLN A 72 2.16 3.51 2.37
CA GLN A 72 2.30 4.87 2.90
C GLN A 72 3.66 5.13 3.60
N GLN A 73 4.38 4.08 3.99
CA GLN A 73 5.72 4.17 4.58
C GLN A 73 6.86 3.97 3.55
N LEU A 74 6.54 3.78 2.27
CA LEU A 74 7.56 3.57 1.23
C LEU A 74 8.51 4.76 1.08
N HIS A 75 8.08 5.98 1.44
CA HIS A 75 8.93 7.15 1.43
C HIS A 75 10.23 6.99 2.25
N ILE A 76 10.22 6.16 3.30
CA ILE A 76 11.41 5.88 4.13
C ILE A 76 12.43 5.01 3.38
N LYS A 77 12.00 4.27 2.35
CA LYS A 77 12.84 3.36 1.55
C LYS A 77 13.42 4.00 0.30
N GLU A 78 13.17 5.29 0.06
CA GLU A 78 13.69 5.98 -1.12
C GLU A 78 15.22 6.11 -1.07
N THR A 79 15.87 5.73 -2.18
CA THR A 79 17.33 5.77 -2.35
C THR A 79 17.76 6.87 -3.32
N TRP A 80 16.81 7.42 -4.09
CA TRP A 80 17.01 8.42 -5.14
C TRP A 80 17.92 7.97 -6.29
N ILE A 81 18.15 6.66 -6.39
CA ILE A 81 18.86 6.04 -7.50
C ILE A 81 17.87 5.90 -8.66
N VAL A 82 18.15 6.60 -9.76
CA VAL A 82 17.34 6.54 -10.98
C VAL A 82 17.86 5.42 -11.88
N GLU A 83 17.03 4.41 -12.06
CA GLU A 83 17.22 3.32 -12.99
C GLU A 83 16.61 3.72 -14.34
N ARG A 84 17.34 3.52 -15.43
CA ARG A 84 16.85 3.82 -16.77
C ARG A 84 16.43 2.53 -17.44
N ASP A 85 15.21 2.48 -17.92
CA ASP A 85 14.76 1.48 -18.86
C ASP A 85 14.50 2.12 -20.24
N ASP A 86 14.49 1.30 -21.27
CA ASP A 86 14.29 1.77 -22.65
C ASP A 86 12.81 2.12 -22.94
N GLU A 87 11.89 1.71 -22.07
CA GLU A 87 10.45 1.82 -22.31
C GLU A 87 9.75 2.92 -21.48
N SER A 88 10.15 3.10 -20.23
CA SER A 88 9.52 3.96 -19.22
C SER A 88 10.34 5.20 -18.85
N GLY A 89 11.59 5.30 -19.33
CA GLY A 89 12.48 6.39 -18.98
C GLY A 89 13.24 6.12 -17.69
N GLY A 90 13.34 7.12 -16.80
CA GLY A 90 14.12 7.03 -15.57
C GLY A 90 13.24 7.06 -14.32
N THR A 91 13.11 5.95 -13.60
CA THR A 91 12.34 5.86 -12.34
C THR A 91 13.25 5.43 -11.19
N THR A 92 12.83 5.64 -9.94
CA THR A 92 13.47 4.98 -8.78
C THR A 92 12.87 3.59 -8.58
N GLN A 93 13.33 2.86 -7.56
CA GLN A 93 12.74 1.57 -7.21
C GLN A 93 11.37 1.67 -6.54
N LEU A 94 10.91 2.87 -6.14
CA LEU A 94 9.66 3.01 -5.38
C LEU A 94 8.41 2.49 -6.12
N PRO A 95 8.19 2.79 -7.42
CA PRO A 95 7.04 2.24 -8.14
C PRO A 95 7.05 0.70 -8.14
N ALA A 96 8.21 0.07 -8.30
CA ALA A 96 8.35 -1.39 -8.25
C ALA A 96 8.05 -1.95 -6.83
N LEU A 97 8.51 -1.28 -5.78
CA LEU A 97 8.18 -1.67 -4.40
C LEU A 97 6.68 -1.56 -4.10
N PHE A 98 6.03 -0.50 -4.58
CA PHE A 98 4.58 -0.34 -4.50
C PHE A 98 3.86 -1.48 -5.24
N GLU A 99 4.23 -1.74 -6.50
CA GLU A 99 3.64 -2.81 -7.30
C GLU A 99 3.79 -4.18 -6.61
N ASN A 100 4.96 -4.46 -6.05
CA ASN A 100 5.23 -5.72 -5.36
C ASN A 100 4.35 -5.89 -4.12
N ILE A 101 4.22 -4.87 -3.26
CA ILE A 101 3.36 -4.95 -2.06
C ILE A 101 1.91 -5.25 -2.46
N VAL A 102 1.39 -4.57 -3.50
CA VAL A 102 0.01 -4.80 -3.96
C VAL A 102 -0.14 -6.22 -4.52
N ASN A 103 0.77 -6.66 -5.39
CA ASN A 103 0.69 -7.99 -6.00
C ASN A 103 0.82 -9.12 -4.97
N GLU A 104 1.75 -9.02 -4.03
CA GLU A 104 1.91 -10.00 -2.95
C GLU A 104 0.66 -10.08 -2.08
N THR A 105 0.08 -8.92 -1.74
CA THR A 105 -1.16 -8.85 -0.95
C THR A 105 -2.32 -9.50 -1.67
N ILE A 106 -2.54 -9.17 -2.95
CA ILE A 106 -3.63 -9.75 -3.76
C ILE A 106 -3.44 -11.26 -3.92
N GLN A 107 -2.22 -11.72 -4.20
CA GLN A 107 -1.93 -13.14 -4.37
C GLN A 107 -2.21 -13.91 -3.07
N HIS A 108 -1.76 -13.39 -1.92
CA HIS A 108 -2.03 -14.00 -0.62
C HIS A 108 -3.53 -14.05 -0.32
N LEU A 109 -4.25 -12.96 -0.57
CA LEU A 109 -5.69 -12.90 -0.39
C LEU A 109 -6.43 -13.87 -1.30
N HIS A 110 -5.97 -14.03 -2.53
CA HIS A 110 -6.55 -14.99 -3.45
C HIS A 110 -6.48 -16.42 -2.88
N GLU A 111 -5.32 -16.84 -2.40
CA GLU A 111 -5.10 -18.18 -1.86
C GLU A 111 -5.88 -18.44 -0.56
N VAL A 112 -5.92 -17.46 0.34
CA VAL A 112 -6.43 -17.68 1.70
C VAL A 112 -7.90 -17.30 1.84
N VAL A 113 -8.34 -16.28 1.12
CA VAL A 113 -9.67 -15.71 1.24
C VAL A 113 -10.50 -16.02 0.01
N VAL A 114 -10.08 -15.63 -1.19
CA VAL A 114 -10.99 -15.59 -2.36
C VAL A 114 -11.26 -16.97 -2.94
N GLN A 115 -10.25 -17.85 -3.00
CA GLN A 115 -10.42 -19.19 -3.52
C GLN A 115 -11.35 -20.02 -2.63
N ASN A 116 -12.58 -20.24 -3.10
CA ASN A 116 -13.59 -21.02 -2.39
C ASN A 116 -13.22 -22.52 -2.33
N LYS A 117 -13.55 -23.16 -1.21
CA LYS A 117 -13.65 -24.62 -1.09
C LYS A 117 -15.10 -25.06 -1.31
N GLN A 118 -15.30 -26.36 -1.57
CA GLN A 118 -16.63 -26.93 -1.77
C GLN A 118 -17.54 -26.63 -0.58
N GLY A 119 -18.74 -26.09 -0.85
CA GLY A 119 -19.72 -25.72 0.17
C GLY A 119 -19.53 -24.33 0.79
N GLU A 120 -18.45 -23.61 0.46
CA GLU A 120 -18.25 -22.23 0.94
C GLU A 120 -18.97 -21.22 0.05
N PRO A 121 -19.64 -20.20 0.63
CA PRO A 121 -20.17 -19.09 -0.14
C PRO A 121 -19.04 -18.24 -0.76
N GLU A 122 -19.33 -17.65 -1.91
CA GLU A 122 -18.48 -16.66 -2.57
C GLU A 122 -18.32 -15.42 -1.69
N ILE A 123 -17.07 -15.01 -1.48
CA ILE A 123 -16.75 -13.84 -0.64
C ILE A 123 -17.39 -12.57 -1.20
N PHE A 124 -17.38 -12.42 -2.52
CA PHE A 124 -18.00 -11.30 -3.23
C PHE A 124 -19.48 -11.54 -3.52
N GLY A 125 -20.13 -12.56 -2.95
CA GLY A 125 -21.59 -12.72 -3.07
C GLY A 125 -22.38 -11.67 -2.28
N GLN A 126 -21.78 -11.08 -1.24
CA GLN A 126 -22.41 -10.05 -0.41
C GLN A 126 -22.07 -8.63 -0.90
N ARG A 127 -23.11 -7.81 -1.14
CA ARG A 127 -22.95 -6.44 -1.65
C ARG A 127 -22.16 -5.52 -0.71
N THR A 128 -22.28 -5.73 0.60
CA THR A 128 -21.50 -5.02 1.62
C THR A 128 -20.02 -5.31 1.46
N VAL A 129 -19.64 -6.59 1.32
CA VAL A 129 -18.25 -7.01 1.11
C VAL A 129 -17.70 -6.48 -0.22
N GLN A 130 -18.49 -6.52 -1.29
CA GLN A 130 -18.12 -5.90 -2.56
C GLN A 130 -17.81 -4.41 -2.38
N LYS A 131 -18.74 -3.63 -1.79
CA LYS A 131 -18.57 -2.20 -1.59
C LYS A 131 -17.32 -1.86 -0.77
N ASP A 132 -17.12 -2.54 0.35
CA ASP A 132 -16.02 -2.26 1.27
C ASP A 132 -14.67 -2.70 0.68
N SER A 133 -14.62 -3.82 -0.05
CA SER A 133 -13.42 -4.25 -0.76
C SER A 133 -13.07 -3.32 -1.92
N THR A 134 -14.05 -2.85 -2.71
CA THR A 134 -13.82 -1.85 -3.77
C THR A 134 -13.26 -0.56 -3.19
N GLN A 135 -13.79 -0.10 -2.04
CA GLN A 135 -13.29 1.08 -1.35
C GLN A 135 -11.82 0.90 -0.92
N LEU A 136 -11.51 -0.21 -0.24
CA LEU A 136 -10.14 -0.51 0.19
C LEU A 136 -9.17 -0.70 -0.98
N CYS A 137 -9.61 -1.28 -2.10
CA CYS A 137 -8.78 -1.38 -3.30
C CYS A 137 -8.50 0.00 -3.91
N SER A 138 -9.49 0.91 -3.92
CA SER A 138 -9.27 2.30 -4.33
C SER A 138 -8.26 3.00 -3.42
N GLU A 139 -8.35 2.81 -2.10
CA GLU A 139 -7.38 3.36 -1.14
C GLU A 139 -5.99 2.76 -1.33
N LEU A 140 -5.89 1.45 -1.58
CA LEU A 140 -4.64 0.74 -1.85
C LEU A 140 -3.92 1.29 -3.08
N LEU A 141 -4.65 1.49 -4.19
CA LEU A 141 -4.08 2.04 -5.43
C LEU A 141 -3.64 3.50 -5.27
N GLN A 142 -4.28 4.26 -4.38
CA GLN A 142 -3.97 5.66 -4.08
C GLN A 142 -2.93 5.84 -2.97
N ALA A 143 -2.62 4.79 -2.20
CA ALA A 143 -1.76 4.86 -1.01
C ALA A 143 -0.33 5.35 -1.30
N PHE A 144 0.11 5.24 -2.55
CA PHE A 144 1.44 5.69 -2.98
C PHE A 144 1.52 7.21 -3.25
N VAL A 145 0.39 7.87 -3.56
CA VAL A 145 0.34 9.32 -3.83
C VAL A 145 0.89 10.15 -2.65
N PRO A 146 0.48 9.91 -1.38
CA PRO A 146 1.08 10.60 -0.23
C PRO A 146 2.59 10.40 -0.08
N CYS A 147 3.15 9.27 -0.52
CA CYS A 147 4.59 9.03 -0.47
C CYS A 147 5.34 9.93 -1.44
N LEU A 148 4.86 9.99 -2.69
CA LEU A 148 5.43 10.84 -3.72
C LEU A 148 5.33 12.32 -3.33
N ASP A 149 4.18 12.74 -2.80
CA ASP A 149 3.98 14.11 -2.29
C ASP A 149 4.95 14.44 -1.15
N CYS A 150 5.09 13.53 -0.17
CA CYS A 150 6.00 13.70 0.95
C CYS A 150 7.45 13.84 0.48
N LEU A 151 7.91 12.97 -0.43
CA LEU A 151 9.28 13.01 -0.96
C LEU A 151 9.58 14.26 -1.78
N ALA A 152 8.59 14.74 -2.54
CA ALA A 152 8.71 15.95 -3.33
C ALA A 152 8.91 17.19 -2.43
N PHE A 153 8.04 17.37 -1.44
CA PHE A 153 7.92 18.64 -0.70
C PHE A 153 8.57 18.65 0.69
N THR A 154 8.96 17.49 1.22
CA THR A 154 9.68 17.42 2.51
C THR A 154 11.18 17.61 2.25
N PRO A 155 11.87 18.51 2.98
CA PRO A 155 13.32 18.65 2.86
C PRO A 155 14.03 17.33 3.20
N VAL A 156 14.92 16.87 2.32
CA VAL A 156 15.79 15.73 2.63
C VAL A 156 16.80 16.20 3.67
N MET A 157 16.58 15.85 4.93
CA MET A 157 17.58 16.07 5.98
C MET A 157 18.79 15.21 5.64
N ALA A 158 19.87 15.84 5.17
CA ALA A 158 21.14 15.18 4.94
C ALA A 158 21.64 14.59 6.27
N GLY A 159 21.52 13.27 6.47
CA GLY A 159 22.00 12.62 7.69
C GLY A 159 21.36 11.31 8.14
N GLY A 160 20.48 10.69 7.34
CA GLY A 160 19.86 9.40 7.69
C GLY A 160 20.72 8.17 7.41
N SER A 161 22.03 8.19 7.69
CA SER A 161 22.82 6.96 7.80
C SER A 161 22.75 6.48 9.25
N SER A 162 22.28 5.26 9.42
CA SER A 162 22.24 4.50 10.67
C SER A 162 23.54 4.59 11.48
N SER A 163 23.36 4.70 12.80
CA SER A 163 24.37 4.74 13.85
C SER A 163 25.42 3.63 13.77
N ILE A 164 26.71 3.99 13.83
CA ILE A 164 27.71 3.26 14.61
C ILE A 164 28.61 4.29 15.33
N THR A 165 28.63 4.19 16.65
CA THR A 165 29.53 4.87 17.58
C THR A 165 31.00 4.52 17.29
N ASP A 166 31.87 5.50 17.10
CA ASP A 166 33.25 5.39 17.63
C ASP A 166 33.84 6.76 17.92
N ASP A 167 34.40 6.87 19.12
CA ASP A 167 34.91 8.07 19.76
C ASP A 167 36.40 8.18 19.48
N SER A 168 36.85 9.19 18.71
CA SER A 168 38.26 9.60 18.70
C SER A 168 38.46 11.00 18.12
N LYS A 169 38.65 11.96 19.02
CA LYS A 169 39.17 13.30 18.77
C LYS A 169 40.50 13.27 18.00
N LYS A 170 40.63 14.07 16.92
CA LYS A 170 41.58 15.20 16.82
C LYS A 170 41.57 15.91 15.45
N ARG A 171 41.19 17.20 15.50
CA ARG A 171 41.87 18.40 14.94
C ARG A 171 42.50 18.33 13.54
N PHE A 172 41.92 19.06 12.58
CA PHE A 172 42.56 20.23 11.94
C PHE A 172 41.52 21.06 11.17
N SER A 173 41.68 22.38 11.22
CA SER A 173 40.83 23.39 10.58
C SER A 173 41.04 23.41 9.06
N THR A 174 39.98 23.54 8.25
CA THR A 174 39.92 24.27 6.96
C THR A 174 38.53 24.13 6.29
N SER A 175 38.11 25.21 5.60
CA SER A 175 36.91 25.42 4.76
C SER A 175 35.50 25.18 5.33
N SER A 176 34.89 26.26 5.78
CA SER A 176 33.44 26.43 5.96
C SER A 176 32.68 26.58 4.62
N MET A 177 32.94 25.71 3.63
CA MET A 177 32.40 25.89 2.27
C MET A 177 32.01 24.62 1.51
N ASP A 178 31.87 23.46 2.17
CA ASP A 178 31.54 22.19 1.49
C ASP A 178 30.39 21.39 2.16
N PHE A 179 29.54 22.03 2.97
CA PHE A 179 28.41 21.34 3.64
C PHE A 179 27.07 21.36 2.88
N GLU A 180 27.01 21.93 1.67
CA GLU A 180 25.77 22.01 0.87
C GLU A 180 25.63 20.90 -0.21
N GLU A 181 26.60 19.99 -0.37
CA GLU A 181 26.64 19.10 -1.55
C GLU A 181 25.84 17.78 -1.42
N HIS A 182 25.22 17.48 -0.27
CA HIS A 182 24.56 16.18 -0.05
C HIS A 182 23.02 16.19 -0.03
N SER A 183 22.39 17.33 -0.32
CA SER A 183 20.94 17.41 -0.50
C SER A 183 20.61 17.38 -1.99
N LEU A 184 19.79 16.42 -2.43
CA LEU A 184 19.24 16.43 -3.79
C LEU A 184 18.49 17.73 -4.05
N GLN A 185 18.93 18.46 -5.09
CA GLN A 185 18.32 19.71 -5.52
C GLN A 185 16.81 19.52 -5.72
N PHE A 186 16.04 20.51 -5.28
CA PHE A 186 14.58 20.44 -5.25
C PHE A 186 13.98 20.18 -6.64
N ASP A 187 14.51 20.84 -7.68
CA ASP A 187 14.12 20.64 -9.07
C ASP A 187 14.32 19.19 -9.56
N LYS A 188 15.44 18.56 -9.21
CA LYS A 188 15.71 17.15 -9.51
C LYS A 188 14.74 16.23 -8.80
N ARG A 189 14.41 16.51 -7.53
CA ARG A 189 13.42 15.72 -6.79
C ARG A 189 12.04 15.77 -7.44
N LEU A 190 11.60 16.97 -7.86
CA LEU A 190 10.34 17.14 -8.58
C LEU A 190 10.30 16.33 -9.88
N ILE A 191 11.37 16.37 -10.69
CA ILE A 191 11.44 15.57 -11.93
C ILE A 191 11.38 14.07 -11.64
N ILE A 192 12.11 13.59 -10.63
CA ILE A 192 12.10 12.17 -10.27
C ILE A 192 10.70 11.75 -9.80
N MET A 193 10.04 12.56 -8.98
CA MET A 193 8.68 12.27 -8.51
C MET A 193 7.65 12.32 -9.65
N LEU A 194 7.77 13.26 -10.60
CA LEU A 194 6.96 13.28 -11.83
C LEU A 194 7.11 11.99 -12.63
N SER A 195 8.35 11.56 -12.84
CA SER A 195 8.65 10.32 -13.57
C SER A 195 8.05 9.09 -12.85
N ASN A 196 8.23 8.98 -11.54
CA ASN A 196 7.63 7.91 -10.73
C ASN A 196 6.09 7.95 -10.77
N CYS A 197 5.49 9.15 -10.73
CA CYS A 197 4.05 9.37 -10.80
C CYS A 197 3.48 8.88 -12.15
N SER A 198 4.03 9.39 -13.26
CA SER A 198 3.63 9.02 -14.62
C SER A 198 3.81 7.53 -14.88
N HIS A 199 4.98 6.96 -14.54
CA HIS A 199 5.21 5.51 -14.70
C HIS A 199 4.19 4.67 -13.94
N THR A 200 3.90 5.05 -12.69
CA THR A 200 2.92 4.34 -11.87
C THR A 200 1.54 4.39 -12.52
N MET A 201 1.08 5.58 -12.94
CA MET A 201 -0.25 5.77 -13.51
C MET A 201 -0.42 5.10 -14.88
N GLU A 202 0.60 5.16 -15.73
CA GLU A 202 0.53 4.68 -17.12
C GLU A 202 0.75 3.17 -17.25
N ARG A 203 1.55 2.57 -16.36
CA ARG A 203 1.96 1.16 -16.49
C ARG A 203 1.52 0.29 -15.33
N ILE A 204 1.78 0.73 -14.10
CA ILE A 204 1.55 -0.10 -12.91
C ILE A 204 0.05 -0.18 -12.59
N ILE A 205 -0.65 0.95 -12.49
CA ILE A 205 -2.08 0.98 -12.15
C ILE A 205 -2.93 0.12 -13.10
N PRO A 206 -2.78 0.19 -14.44
CA PRO A 206 -3.51 -0.69 -15.35
C PRO A 206 -3.25 -2.19 -15.09
N ARG A 207 -1.99 -2.58 -14.85
CA ARG A 207 -1.63 -3.97 -14.54
C ARG A 207 -2.22 -4.43 -13.20
N LEU A 208 -2.21 -3.58 -12.18
CA LEU A 208 -2.81 -3.88 -10.88
C LEU A 208 -4.34 -4.03 -10.99
N ILE A 209 -5.00 -3.19 -11.78
CA ILE A 209 -6.43 -3.30 -12.07
C ILE A 209 -6.75 -4.60 -12.81
N GLU A 210 -5.95 -4.98 -13.81
CA GLU A 210 -6.09 -6.28 -14.49
C GLU A 210 -5.95 -7.44 -13.50
N ASN A 211 -4.97 -7.37 -12.61
CA ASN A 211 -4.73 -8.39 -11.59
C ASN A 211 -5.90 -8.51 -10.59
N LEU A 212 -6.43 -7.38 -10.09
CA LEU A 212 -7.61 -7.34 -9.23
C LEU A 212 -8.83 -7.96 -9.91
N ASN A 213 -9.10 -7.60 -11.18
CA ASN A 213 -10.20 -8.18 -11.95
C ASN A 213 -10.02 -9.70 -12.13
N LYS A 214 -8.80 -10.15 -12.44
CA LYS A 214 -8.47 -11.58 -12.57
C LYS A 214 -8.76 -12.36 -11.28
N HIS A 215 -8.59 -11.74 -10.13
CA HIS A 215 -8.89 -12.33 -8.82
C HIS A 215 -10.33 -12.06 -8.33
N GLY A 216 -11.23 -11.56 -9.20
CA GLY A 216 -12.66 -11.48 -8.92
C GLY A 216 -13.12 -10.24 -8.16
N TYR A 217 -12.23 -9.25 -7.93
CA TYR A 217 -12.64 -7.97 -7.36
C TYR A 217 -13.55 -7.20 -8.33
N VAL A 218 -14.58 -6.56 -7.80
CA VAL A 218 -15.65 -5.93 -8.61
C VAL A 218 -15.54 -4.41 -8.63
N GLU A 219 -16.16 -3.78 -9.64
CA GLU A 219 -16.20 -2.32 -9.80
C GLU A 219 -14.80 -1.66 -9.92
N MET A 220 -13.78 -2.40 -10.37
CA MET A 220 -12.41 -1.87 -10.48
C MET A 220 -12.27 -0.71 -11.47
N ASN A 221 -13.18 -0.58 -12.45
CA ASN A 221 -13.22 0.60 -13.32
C ASN A 221 -13.51 1.90 -12.55
N LYS A 222 -14.34 1.82 -11.50
CA LYS A 222 -14.62 2.97 -10.63
C LYS A 222 -13.40 3.33 -9.79
N ALA A 223 -12.74 2.31 -9.22
CA ALA A 223 -11.49 2.49 -8.48
C ALA A 223 -10.36 3.07 -9.36
N LEU A 224 -10.28 2.64 -10.63
CA LEU A 224 -9.34 3.20 -11.60
C LEU A 224 -9.61 4.69 -11.84
N GLN A 225 -10.86 5.10 -12.02
CA GLN A 225 -11.20 6.49 -12.29
C GLN A 225 -10.85 7.40 -11.12
N THR A 226 -11.22 7.03 -9.88
CA THR A 226 -10.87 7.81 -8.69
C THR A 226 -9.36 7.83 -8.43
N THR A 227 -8.66 6.74 -8.75
CA THR A 227 -7.20 6.69 -8.67
C THR A 227 -6.57 7.63 -9.70
N ARG A 228 -7.05 7.63 -10.95
CA ARG A 228 -6.54 8.52 -12.00
C ARG A 228 -6.63 9.99 -11.58
N GLU A 229 -7.80 10.42 -11.13
CA GLU A 229 -8.02 11.80 -10.66
C GLU A 229 -6.99 12.18 -9.57
N ARG A 230 -6.73 11.27 -8.63
CA ARG A 230 -5.80 11.52 -7.53
C ARG A 230 -4.33 11.62 -7.97
N TYR A 231 -3.91 10.83 -8.96
CA TYR A 231 -2.57 10.93 -9.55
C TYR A 231 -2.43 12.17 -10.44
N GLU A 232 -3.47 12.54 -11.22
CA GLU A 232 -3.49 13.75 -12.05
C GLU A 232 -3.37 15.03 -11.20
N GLU A 233 -4.03 15.07 -10.04
CA GLU A 233 -3.87 16.15 -9.06
C GLU A 233 -2.43 16.28 -8.56
N LEU A 234 -1.79 15.16 -8.22
CA LEU A 234 -0.39 15.16 -7.78
C LEU A 234 0.55 15.56 -8.91
N ASP A 235 0.37 15.01 -10.12
CA ASP A 235 1.18 15.32 -11.29
C ASP A 235 1.15 16.82 -11.61
N SER A 236 -0.06 17.41 -11.63
CA SER A 236 -0.24 18.85 -11.83
C SER A 236 0.49 19.67 -10.77
N LYS A 237 0.36 19.29 -9.49
CA LYS A 237 1.03 19.96 -8.36
C LYS A 237 2.55 19.88 -8.48
N LEU A 238 3.10 18.72 -8.84
CA LEU A 238 4.55 18.54 -9.03
C LEU A 238 5.07 19.35 -10.22
N PHE A 239 4.31 19.38 -11.31
CA PHE A 239 4.66 20.12 -12.51
C PHE A 239 4.65 21.63 -12.27
N GLU A 240 3.61 22.17 -11.63
CA GLU A 240 3.53 23.58 -11.26
C GLU A 240 4.71 23.99 -10.38
N ALA A 241 5.03 23.22 -9.34
CA ALA A 241 6.17 23.49 -8.46
C ALA A 241 7.51 23.49 -9.24
N TYR A 242 7.66 22.62 -10.23
CA TYR A 242 8.87 22.57 -11.05
C TYR A 242 9.00 23.80 -11.95
N ILE A 243 7.90 24.25 -12.55
CA ILE A 243 7.87 25.46 -13.38
C ILE A 243 8.17 26.69 -12.53
N GLU A 244 7.59 26.80 -11.33
CA GLU A 244 7.86 27.90 -10.39
C GLU A 244 9.36 27.98 -10.05
N GLU A 245 9.95 26.85 -9.66
CA GLU A 245 11.37 26.77 -9.31
C GLU A 245 12.29 27.15 -10.49
N LYS A 246 11.95 26.74 -11.72
CA LYS A 246 12.72 27.12 -12.92
C LYS A 246 12.47 28.55 -13.39
N SER A 247 11.32 29.13 -13.05
CA SER A 247 10.96 30.49 -13.41
C SER A 247 11.58 31.55 -12.51
N ASN A 248 12.06 31.16 -11.31
CA ASN A 248 12.84 32.02 -10.41
C ASN A 248 14.14 32.45 -11.11
N PRO A 249 14.26 33.72 -11.55
CA PRO A 249 15.52 34.21 -12.08
C PRO A 249 16.55 34.17 -10.94
N ILE A 250 17.83 34.01 -11.26
CA ILE A 250 18.93 34.30 -10.33
C ILE A 250 18.83 35.80 -9.98
N VAL A 251 18.01 36.16 -8.99
CA VAL A 251 17.92 37.52 -8.44
C VAL A 251 19.18 37.72 -7.61
N GLY A 252 20.30 38.00 -8.26
CA GLY A 252 21.57 38.22 -7.55
C GLY A 252 22.85 38.21 -8.37
N SER A 253 22.81 38.40 -9.70
CA SER A 253 24.04 38.54 -10.50
C SER A 253 24.03 39.84 -11.32
N TYR A 254 24.05 40.98 -10.61
CA TYR A 254 24.43 42.28 -11.14
C TYR A 254 25.26 43.04 -10.09
#